data_AF-A0A1L3FN11-F1
#
_entry.id   AF-A0A1L3FN11-F1
#
_cell.length_a   1.000
_cell.length_b   1.000
_cell.length_c   1.000
_cell.angle_alpha   90.00
_cell.angle_beta   90.00
_cell.angle_gamma   90.00
#
_symmetry.space_group_name_H-M   'P 1'
#
loop_
_entity.id
_entity.type
_entity.pdbx_description
1 polymer ?
#
loop_
_entity_poly.entity_id
_entity_poly.type
_entity_poly.pdbx_seq_one_letter_code
_entity_poly.pdbx_strand_id
1 'polypeptide(L)'
;MRTIGKNRGLARLADADGHFRMVALDQRPPLFDAIAKAKGITRDQVEYSDVTAAKRLLVENLAPHCSSMLFDPNFAVPAAIDLLPPRCGLIMTLEEHRVEETAGGRKSRAITNWSVEKIRAMGGDAVKVLAWYRPDADAAVNEHQRRFVREIGEDCARHDIPYVLELLVYPFLGNANHTADYVESPGKLPGLVIDSVREFAKPEYGVDLLKLESPLAANSLPARDGSAEAKAAQKEFDAIGDICRERSIPWVLLSGGAAPEKFERVLDYSYAAGASGFLAGRTIWLDAVLKNFPDRAAVSASLRKDGLGVLERLNQLTTAKGTAWKARFPVFADIKQEGDFARAY
;
A
#
# COMPACT_ATOMS: atom_id res chain seq x y z
N MET A 1 22.47 3.99 -4.85
CA MET A 1 21.48 4.17 -5.94
C MET A 1 20.77 2.83 -6.11
N ARG A 2 19.47 2.82 -6.44
CA ARG A 2 18.75 1.56 -6.70
C ARG A 2 19.35 0.84 -7.92
N THR A 3 19.31 -0.49 -7.91
CA THR A 3 19.73 -1.37 -9.00
C THR A 3 18.81 -1.21 -10.22
N ILE A 4 19.19 -1.81 -11.35
CA ILE A 4 18.38 -1.76 -12.59
C ILE A 4 17.05 -2.48 -12.38
N GLY A 5 17.03 -3.70 -11.81
CA GLY A 5 15.79 -4.43 -11.58
C GLY A 5 14.83 -3.71 -10.65
N LYS A 6 15.32 -3.16 -9.52
CA LYS A 6 14.51 -2.31 -8.63
C LYS A 6 13.95 -1.06 -9.32
N ASN A 7 14.75 -0.33 -10.11
CA ASN A 7 14.22 0.83 -10.84
C ASN A 7 13.19 0.43 -11.91
N ARG A 8 13.41 -0.68 -12.62
CA ARG A 8 12.45 -1.20 -13.60
C ARG A 8 11.15 -1.64 -12.93
N GLY A 9 11.22 -2.34 -11.81
CA GLY A 9 10.04 -2.75 -11.05
C GLY A 9 9.24 -1.56 -10.55
N LEU A 10 9.88 -0.53 -9.97
CA LEU A 10 9.17 0.70 -9.58
C LEU A 10 8.53 1.42 -10.79
N ALA A 11 9.22 1.46 -11.94
CA ALA A 11 8.66 2.03 -13.17
C ALA A 11 7.45 1.26 -13.70
N ARG A 12 7.32 -0.03 -13.38
CA ARG A 12 6.13 -0.83 -13.68
C ARG A 12 4.95 -0.51 -12.76
N LEU A 13 5.21 0.04 -11.58
CA LEU A 13 4.16 0.45 -10.64
C LEU A 13 3.60 1.85 -10.94
N ALA A 14 4.39 2.71 -11.57
CA ALA A 14 3.98 4.03 -11.99
C ALA A 14 3.32 4.01 -13.39
N ASP A 15 2.48 5.01 -13.67
CA ASP A 15 2.02 5.27 -15.03
C ASP A 15 3.10 5.97 -15.88
N ALA A 16 2.76 6.26 -17.14
CA ALA A 16 3.67 6.90 -18.09
C ALA A 16 4.10 8.32 -17.67
N ASP A 17 3.31 8.98 -16.82
CA ASP A 17 3.59 10.32 -16.31
C ASP A 17 4.42 10.28 -15.00
N GLY A 18 4.72 9.08 -14.50
CA GLY A 18 5.51 8.89 -13.28
C GLY A 18 4.69 8.92 -12.00
N HIS A 19 3.37 8.76 -12.07
CA HIS A 19 2.49 8.72 -10.90
C HIS A 19 2.13 7.29 -10.51
N PHE A 20 2.12 7.03 -9.20
CA PHE A 20 1.65 5.75 -8.67
C PHE A 20 0.13 5.82 -8.44
N ARG A 21 -0.66 5.39 -9.43
CA ARG A 21 -2.13 5.38 -9.37
C ARG A 21 -2.61 3.95 -9.16
N MET A 22 -2.40 3.43 -7.96
CA MET A 22 -2.41 2.00 -7.69
C MET A 22 -3.66 1.57 -6.90
N VAL A 23 -4.18 0.37 -7.19
CA VAL A 23 -5.34 -0.20 -6.49
C VAL A 23 -4.93 -1.36 -5.59
N ALA A 24 -5.34 -1.32 -4.33
CA ALA A 24 -5.08 -2.38 -3.36
C ALA A 24 -6.22 -3.40 -3.31
N LEU A 25 -5.84 -4.68 -3.40
CA LEU A 25 -6.75 -5.83 -3.35
C LEU A 25 -6.25 -6.94 -2.42
N ASP A 26 -5.19 -6.72 -1.64
CA ASP A 26 -4.64 -7.71 -0.70
C ASP A 26 -5.44 -7.85 0.61
N GLN A 27 -6.54 -7.10 0.74
CA GLN A 27 -7.43 -7.16 1.89
C GLN A 27 -8.03 -8.57 2.01
N ARG A 28 -7.89 -9.13 3.22
CA ARG A 28 -8.45 -10.43 3.61
C ARG A 28 -9.60 -10.19 4.61
N PRO A 29 -9.36 -9.84 5.89
CA PRO A 29 -10.43 -9.54 6.85
C PRO A 29 -11.49 -8.54 6.37
N PRO A 30 -11.15 -7.33 5.86
CA PRO A 30 -12.19 -6.36 5.52
C PRO A 30 -13.08 -6.81 4.35
N LEU A 31 -12.55 -7.67 3.46
CA LEU A 31 -13.33 -8.23 2.38
C LEU A 31 -14.25 -9.36 2.89
N PHE A 32 -13.78 -10.18 3.83
CA PHE A 32 -14.62 -11.20 4.46
C PHE A 32 -15.81 -10.55 5.16
N ASP A 33 -15.57 -9.48 5.93
CA ASP A 33 -16.64 -8.76 6.63
C ASP A 33 -17.64 -8.13 5.65
N ALA A 34 -17.13 -7.60 4.52
CA ALA A 34 -17.97 -7.01 3.50
C ALA A 34 -18.89 -8.03 2.83
N ILE A 35 -18.35 -9.19 2.46
CA ILE A 35 -19.10 -10.30 1.87
C ILE A 35 -20.12 -10.84 2.88
N ALA A 36 -19.71 -11.06 4.13
CA ALA A 36 -20.56 -11.56 5.19
C ALA A 36 -21.80 -10.66 5.37
N LYS A 37 -21.57 -9.35 5.48
CA LYS A 37 -22.65 -8.36 5.60
C LYS A 37 -23.56 -8.33 4.38
N ALA A 38 -22.99 -8.36 3.17
CA ALA A 38 -23.78 -8.32 1.93
C ALA A 38 -24.66 -9.57 1.76
N LYS A 39 -24.16 -10.75 2.16
CA LYS A 39 -24.90 -12.02 2.12
C LYS A 39 -25.82 -12.25 3.33
N GLY A 40 -25.74 -11.41 4.38
CA GLY A 40 -26.49 -11.61 5.62
C GLY A 40 -26.03 -12.84 6.42
N ILE A 41 -24.75 -13.19 6.35
CA ILE A 41 -24.13 -14.34 7.02
C ILE A 41 -23.04 -13.89 8.01
N THR A 42 -22.52 -14.80 8.82
CA THR A 42 -21.36 -14.52 9.68
C THR A 42 -20.05 -14.67 8.91
N ARG A 43 -18.97 -14.07 9.44
CA ARG A 43 -17.65 -14.07 8.80
C ARG A 43 -17.08 -15.48 8.60
N ASP A 44 -17.32 -16.39 9.53
CA ASP A 44 -16.91 -17.80 9.46
C ASP A 44 -17.66 -18.62 8.40
N GLN A 45 -18.80 -18.12 7.93
CA GLN A 45 -19.59 -18.72 6.84
C GLN A 45 -19.15 -18.22 5.45
N VAL A 46 -18.23 -17.26 5.36
CA VAL A 46 -17.72 -16.77 4.08
C VAL A 46 -16.82 -17.83 3.44
N GLU A 47 -17.21 -18.32 2.28
CA GLU A 47 -16.48 -19.38 1.59
C GLU A 47 -15.31 -18.83 0.75
N TYR A 48 -14.34 -19.69 0.45
CA TYR A 48 -13.25 -19.38 -0.46
C TYR A 48 -13.73 -18.90 -1.85
N SER A 49 -14.80 -19.54 -2.35
CA SER A 49 -15.48 -19.22 -3.60
C SER A 49 -16.06 -17.79 -3.59
N ASP A 50 -16.61 -17.33 -2.46
CA ASP A 50 -17.14 -15.98 -2.33
C ASP A 50 -16.02 -14.93 -2.47
N VAL A 51 -14.91 -15.16 -1.77
CA VAL A 51 -13.76 -14.24 -1.77
C VAL A 51 -13.13 -14.15 -3.15
N THR A 52 -12.92 -15.30 -3.80
CA THR A 52 -12.35 -15.34 -5.15
C THR A 52 -13.30 -14.73 -6.19
N ALA A 53 -14.61 -14.98 -6.09
CA ALA A 53 -15.60 -14.35 -6.95
C ALA A 53 -15.60 -12.82 -6.81
N ALA A 54 -15.58 -12.30 -5.57
CA ALA A 54 -15.49 -10.87 -5.32
C ALA A 54 -14.19 -10.28 -5.89
N LYS A 55 -13.03 -10.87 -5.60
CA LYS A 55 -11.73 -10.37 -6.13
C LYS A 55 -11.68 -10.38 -7.64
N ARG A 56 -12.23 -11.41 -8.30
CA ARG A 56 -12.29 -11.45 -9.78
C ARG A 56 -13.05 -10.27 -10.35
N LEU A 57 -14.21 -9.91 -9.78
CA LEU A 57 -14.98 -8.75 -10.21
C LEU A 57 -14.20 -7.43 -10.02
N LEU A 58 -13.43 -7.33 -8.93
CA LEU A 58 -12.60 -6.16 -8.66
C LEU A 58 -11.48 -6.00 -9.69
N VAL A 59 -10.78 -7.08 -10.04
CA VAL A 59 -9.72 -7.04 -11.07
C VAL A 59 -10.30 -6.74 -12.45
N GLU A 60 -11.37 -7.46 -12.83
CA GLU A 60 -12.01 -7.32 -14.14
C GLU A 60 -12.43 -5.87 -14.44
N ASN A 61 -12.94 -5.16 -13.42
CA ASN A 61 -13.49 -3.81 -13.61
C ASN A 61 -12.52 -2.67 -13.28
N LEU A 62 -11.46 -2.90 -12.48
CA LEU A 62 -10.57 -1.82 -12.02
C LEU A 62 -9.15 -1.90 -12.60
N ALA A 63 -8.62 -3.09 -12.86
CA ALA A 63 -7.23 -3.25 -13.31
C ALA A 63 -6.88 -2.50 -14.62
N PRO A 64 -7.79 -2.33 -15.60
CA PRO A 64 -7.51 -1.53 -16.80
C PRO A 64 -7.30 -0.03 -16.54
N HIS A 65 -7.62 0.45 -15.34
CA HIS A 65 -7.69 1.87 -15.00
C HIS A 65 -6.65 2.31 -13.95
N CYS A 66 -5.76 1.41 -13.52
CA CYS A 66 -4.71 1.70 -12.55
C CYS A 66 -3.32 1.37 -13.13
N SER A 67 -2.30 2.03 -12.59
CA SER A 67 -0.90 1.78 -13.00
C SER A 67 -0.42 0.41 -12.51
N SER A 68 -0.85 -0.01 -11.32
CA SER A 68 -0.59 -1.33 -10.76
C SER A 68 -1.67 -1.76 -9.77
N MET A 69 -1.72 -3.07 -9.50
CA MET A 69 -2.62 -3.66 -8.52
C MET A 69 -1.85 -4.50 -7.49
N LEU A 70 -2.24 -4.38 -6.22
CA LEU A 70 -1.65 -5.14 -5.12
C LEU A 70 -2.50 -6.37 -4.80
N PHE A 71 -1.92 -7.55 -4.97
CA PHE A 71 -2.56 -8.86 -4.80
C PHE A 71 -2.03 -9.58 -3.56
N ASP A 72 -2.86 -10.46 -2.99
CA ASP A 72 -2.43 -11.50 -2.06
C ASP A 72 -2.33 -12.87 -2.77
N PRO A 73 -1.42 -13.76 -2.34
CA PRO A 73 -1.22 -15.05 -3.00
C PRO A 73 -2.34 -16.06 -2.73
N ASN A 74 -3.11 -15.89 -1.64
CA ASN A 74 -4.08 -16.89 -1.20
C ASN A 74 -5.40 -16.79 -1.97
N PHE A 75 -5.81 -15.58 -2.36
CA PHE A 75 -7.11 -15.33 -2.96
C PHE A 75 -7.03 -14.53 -4.27
N ALA A 76 -6.26 -13.43 -4.34
CA ALA A 76 -6.27 -12.58 -5.53
C ALA A 76 -5.63 -13.25 -6.74
N VAL A 77 -4.47 -13.91 -6.54
CA VAL A 77 -3.79 -14.66 -7.60
C VAL A 77 -4.67 -15.76 -8.20
N PRO A 78 -5.19 -16.73 -7.41
CA PRO A 78 -6.05 -17.78 -7.97
C PRO A 78 -7.38 -17.26 -8.53
N ALA A 79 -7.86 -16.09 -8.08
CA ALA A 79 -9.10 -15.52 -8.58
C ALA A 79 -8.98 -14.90 -9.98
N ALA A 80 -7.84 -14.24 -10.28
CA ALA A 80 -7.84 -13.21 -11.32
C ALA A 80 -6.48 -12.87 -11.93
N ILE A 81 -5.43 -13.65 -11.70
CA ILE A 81 -4.13 -13.39 -12.33
C ILE A 81 -4.22 -13.41 -13.87
N ASP A 82 -5.13 -14.21 -14.43
CA ASP A 82 -5.43 -14.30 -15.87
C ASP A 82 -6.06 -13.03 -16.45
N LEU A 83 -6.61 -12.15 -15.61
CA LEU A 83 -7.28 -10.91 -16.01
C LEU A 83 -6.38 -9.67 -15.90
N LEU A 84 -5.23 -9.76 -15.23
CA LEU A 84 -4.37 -8.60 -15.01
C LEU A 84 -3.80 -8.11 -16.36
N PRO A 85 -4.04 -6.85 -16.77
CA PRO A 85 -3.52 -6.35 -18.04
C PRO A 85 -1.98 -6.37 -18.06
N PRO A 86 -1.32 -6.72 -19.18
CA PRO A 86 0.15 -6.77 -19.23
C PRO A 86 0.85 -5.46 -18.86
N ARG A 87 0.19 -4.32 -19.04
CA ARG A 87 0.73 -3.00 -18.66
C ARG A 87 0.50 -2.63 -17.20
N CYS A 88 -0.45 -3.27 -16.51
CA CYS A 88 -0.70 -3.04 -15.09
C CYS A 88 0.39 -3.76 -14.28
N GLY A 89 1.11 -3.03 -13.43
CA GLY A 89 2.12 -3.62 -12.55
C GLY A 89 1.51 -4.57 -11.51
N LEU A 90 2.24 -5.61 -11.12
CA LEU A 90 1.84 -6.56 -10.09
C LEU A 90 2.64 -6.36 -8.80
N ILE A 91 1.98 -5.87 -7.75
CA ILE A 91 2.56 -5.83 -6.39
C ILE A 91 2.04 -7.04 -5.63
N MET A 92 2.91 -7.77 -4.94
CA MET A 92 2.52 -8.96 -4.18
C MET A 92 2.77 -8.79 -2.69
N THR A 93 1.71 -9.01 -1.91
CA THR A 93 1.79 -9.06 -0.45
C THR A 93 2.61 -10.27 0.02
N LEU A 94 3.52 -10.02 0.97
CA LEU A 94 4.32 -11.05 1.62
C LEU A 94 3.85 -11.35 3.04
N GLU A 95 3.30 -10.37 3.77
CA GLU A 95 2.92 -10.55 5.16
C GLU A 95 1.62 -11.32 5.36
N GLU A 96 1.55 -12.06 6.46
CA GLU A 96 0.32 -12.65 6.95
C GLU A 96 -0.57 -11.56 7.56
N HIS A 97 -1.88 -11.60 7.28
CA HIS A 97 -2.84 -10.65 7.87
C HIS A 97 -3.03 -10.90 9.37
N ARG A 98 -2.80 -12.13 9.80
CA ARG A 98 -2.78 -12.52 11.21
C ARG A 98 -1.43 -12.19 11.81
N VAL A 99 -1.46 -11.52 12.96
CA VAL A 99 -0.30 -11.18 13.76
C VAL A 99 -0.29 -11.97 15.06
N GLU A 100 0.87 -12.09 15.69
CA GLU A 100 0.92 -12.43 17.11
C GLU A 100 0.64 -11.14 17.89
N GLU A 101 -0.50 -11.10 18.59
CA GLU A 101 -0.84 -10.04 19.52
C GLU A 101 -0.27 -10.34 20.90
N THR A 102 0.45 -9.37 21.47
CA THR A 102 0.98 -9.40 22.84
C THR A 102 0.47 -8.17 23.59
N ALA A 103 0.60 -8.16 24.92
CA ALA A 103 0.30 -6.97 25.72
C ALA A 103 1.17 -5.76 25.32
N GLY A 104 2.40 -6.01 24.85
CA GLY A 104 3.37 -4.97 24.48
C GLY A 104 3.37 -4.57 23.00
N GLY A 105 2.51 -5.18 22.16
CA GLY A 105 2.42 -4.88 20.73
C GLY A 105 2.21 -6.10 19.83
N ARG A 106 2.33 -5.89 18.52
CA ARG A 106 2.07 -6.86 17.44
C ARG A 106 3.37 -7.30 16.77
N LYS A 107 3.53 -8.60 16.56
CA LYS A 107 4.62 -9.15 15.76
C LYS A 107 4.08 -9.65 14.42
N SER A 108 4.65 -9.10 13.34
CA SER A 108 4.33 -9.49 11.97
C SER A 108 5.14 -10.72 11.54
N ARG A 109 4.63 -11.45 10.55
CA ARG A 109 5.32 -12.60 9.94
C ARG A 109 4.93 -12.71 8.47
N ALA A 110 5.75 -13.41 7.68
CA ALA A 110 5.42 -13.75 6.31
C ALA A 110 4.31 -14.82 6.25
N ILE A 111 3.58 -14.86 5.12
CA ILE A 111 2.67 -15.96 4.80
C ILE A 111 3.48 -17.26 4.73
N THR A 112 2.98 -18.31 5.37
CA THR A 112 3.63 -19.63 5.36
C THR A 112 3.82 -20.14 3.93
N ASN A 113 5.00 -20.66 3.61
CA ASN A 113 5.38 -21.14 2.26
C ASN A 113 5.38 -20.07 1.16
N TRP A 114 5.43 -18.78 1.52
CA TRP A 114 5.55 -17.66 0.59
C TRP A 114 6.85 -16.89 0.83
N SER A 115 7.52 -16.44 -0.23
CA SER A 115 8.83 -15.80 -0.14
C SER A 115 9.02 -14.74 -1.24
N VAL A 116 10.00 -13.86 -1.06
CA VAL A 116 10.42 -12.88 -2.07
C VAL A 116 10.80 -13.57 -3.38
N GLU A 117 11.53 -14.68 -3.30
CA GLU A 117 11.88 -15.51 -4.46
C GLU A 117 10.64 -15.95 -5.25
N LYS A 118 9.61 -16.46 -4.56
CA LYS A 118 8.37 -16.92 -5.20
C LYS A 118 7.59 -15.76 -5.84
N ILE A 119 7.54 -14.61 -5.17
CA ILE A 119 6.96 -13.37 -5.71
C ILE A 119 7.67 -13.00 -7.02
N ARG A 120 9.01 -13.03 -7.03
CA ARG A 120 9.78 -12.74 -8.23
C ARG A 120 9.53 -13.78 -9.34
N ALA A 121 9.55 -15.07 -8.99
CA ALA A 121 9.38 -16.17 -9.94
C ALA A 121 8.01 -16.16 -10.63
N MET A 122 6.95 -15.72 -9.95
CA MET A 122 5.61 -15.58 -10.55
C MET A 122 5.42 -14.31 -11.39
N GLY A 123 6.46 -13.48 -11.53
CA GLY A 123 6.40 -12.23 -12.30
C GLY A 123 5.94 -11.01 -11.52
N GLY A 124 6.03 -11.02 -10.17
CA GLY A 124 5.79 -9.83 -9.36
C GLY A 124 6.76 -8.70 -9.71
N ASP A 125 6.23 -7.50 -9.89
CA ASP A 125 7.01 -6.28 -10.13
C ASP A 125 7.53 -5.66 -8.83
N ALA A 126 6.91 -5.98 -7.67
CA ALA A 126 7.36 -5.56 -6.36
C ALA A 126 6.83 -6.46 -5.23
N VAL A 127 7.58 -6.51 -4.13
CA VAL A 127 7.17 -7.12 -2.86
C VAL A 127 6.56 -6.06 -1.98
N LYS A 128 5.41 -6.34 -1.38
CA LYS A 128 4.81 -5.50 -0.34
C LYS A 128 4.81 -6.20 1.01
N VAL A 129 5.15 -5.46 2.06
CA VAL A 129 5.03 -5.89 3.47
C VAL A 129 4.28 -4.84 4.26
N LEU A 130 3.34 -5.26 5.10
CA LEU A 130 2.82 -4.42 6.20
C LEU A 130 3.57 -4.75 7.50
N ALA A 131 4.13 -3.72 8.12
CA ALA A 131 4.65 -3.77 9.48
C ALA A 131 3.77 -2.96 10.42
N TRP A 132 3.21 -3.64 11.43
CA TRP A 132 2.53 -3.00 12.56
C TRP A 132 3.57 -2.45 13.51
N TYR A 133 3.78 -1.14 13.54
CA TYR A 133 4.86 -0.55 14.34
C TYR A 133 4.38 0.62 15.18
N ARG A 134 4.96 0.68 16.38
CA ARG A 134 4.68 1.65 17.43
C ARG A 134 6.03 1.92 18.10
N PRO A 135 6.62 3.12 17.97
CA PRO A 135 7.91 3.42 18.60
C PRO A 135 7.94 3.20 20.12
N ASP A 136 6.77 3.32 20.76
CA ASP A 136 6.53 3.13 22.19
C ASP A 136 6.06 1.70 22.57
N ALA A 137 6.10 0.74 21.64
CA ALA A 137 5.89 -0.67 21.94
C ALA A 137 7.05 -1.29 22.72
N ASP A 138 6.81 -2.49 23.27
CA ASP A 138 7.82 -3.26 23.98
C ASP A 138 9.09 -3.44 23.13
N ALA A 139 10.26 -3.29 23.77
CA ALA A 139 11.54 -3.34 23.09
C ALA A 139 11.76 -4.64 22.30
N ALA A 140 11.29 -5.79 22.81
CA ALA A 140 11.40 -7.06 22.13
C ALA A 140 10.45 -7.16 20.93
N VAL A 141 9.27 -6.54 21.00
CA VAL A 141 8.34 -6.43 19.85
C VAL A 141 8.95 -5.54 18.78
N ASN A 142 9.50 -4.40 19.16
CA ASN A 142 10.15 -3.48 18.22
C ASN A 142 11.38 -4.09 17.57
N GLU A 143 12.20 -4.85 18.31
CA GLU A 143 13.34 -5.57 17.74
C GLU A 143 12.89 -6.66 16.75
N HIS A 144 11.81 -7.39 17.07
CA HIS A 144 11.22 -8.35 16.13
C HIS A 144 10.80 -7.66 14.83
N GLN A 145 10.10 -6.53 14.90
CA GLN A 145 9.64 -5.81 13.71
C GLN A 145 10.80 -5.23 12.89
N ARG A 146 11.82 -4.67 13.54
CA ARG A 146 13.03 -4.19 12.85
C ARG A 146 13.73 -5.32 12.12
N ARG A 147 13.95 -6.46 12.78
CA ARG A 147 14.55 -7.64 12.15
C ARG A 147 13.71 -8.14 10.98
N PHE A 148 12.40 -8.30 11.17
CA PHE A 148 11.48 -8.75 10.12
C PHE A 148 11.54 -7.87 8.87
N VAL A 149 11.51 -6.55 9.03
CA VAL A 149 11.60 -5.61 7.90
C VAL A 149 12.99 -5.64 7.24
N ARG A 150 14.07 -5.76 8.03
CA ARG A 150 15.45 -5.80 7.53
C ARG A 150 15.72 -7.05 6.69
N GLU A 151 15.36 -8.23 7.20
CA GLU A 151 15.56 -9.51 6.52
C GLU A 151 14.83 -9.55 5.16
N ILE A 152 13.63 -8.97 5.07
CA ILE A 152 12.91 -8.88 3.79
C ILE A 152 13.58 -7.89 2.84
N GLY A 153 14.12 -6.78 3.35
CA GLY A 153 14.90 -5.83 2.56
C GLY A 153 16.14 -6.50 1.93
N GLU A 154 16.84 -7.33 2.71
CA GLU A 154 17.98 -8.13 2.25
C GLU A 154 17.56 -9.14 1.17
N ASP A 155 16.43 -9.83 1.36
CA ASP A 155 15.90 -10.75 0.35
C ASP A 155 15.47 -10.02 -0.93
N CYS A 156 14.82 -8.85 -0.82
CA CYS A 156 14.45 -8.03 -1.97
C CYS A 156 15.68 -7.53 -2.75
N ALA A 157 16.77 -7.22 -2.04
CA ALA A 157 18.05 -6.90 -2.66
C ALA A 157 18.64 -8.13 -3.39
N ARG A 158 18.60 -9.31 -2.77
CA ARG A 158 19.10 -10.56 -3.38
C ARG A 158 18.37 -10.93 -4.66
N HIS A 159 17.07 -10.67 -4.74
CA HIS A 159 16.22 -10.99 -5.89
C HIS A 159 15.99 -9.81 -6.85
N ASP A 160 16.67 -8.68 -6.64
CA ASP A 160 16.61 -7.46 -7.45
C ASP A 160 15.17 -6.99 -7.75
N ILE A 161 14.33 -7.01 -6.72
CA ILE A 161 12.90 -6.66 -6.77
C ILE A 161 12.60 -5.51 -5.79
N PRO A 162 11.80 -4.50 -6.17
CA PRO A 162 11.46 -3.39 -5.29
C PRO A 162 10.75 -3.84 -4.01
N TYR A 163 11.10 -3.18 -2.92
CA TYR A 163 10.46 -3.35 -1.62
C TYR A 163 9.50 -2.19 -1.30
N VAL A 164 8.19 -2.49 -1.27
CA VAL A 164 7.11 -1.59 -0.82
C VAL A 164 6.81 -1.87 0.65
N LEU A 165 7.14 -0.93 1.53
CA LEU A 165 6.84 -1.06 2.96
C LEU A 165 5.61 -0.24 3.33
N GLU A 166 4.59 -0.93 3.85
CA GLU A 166 3.42 -0.35 4.49
C GLU A 166 3.63 -0.25 6.00
N LEU A 167 3.39 0.94 6.56
CA LEU A 167 3.48 1.18 7.99
C LEU A 167 2.11 1.54 8.54
N LEU A 168 1.68 0.82 9.58
CA LEU A 168 0.47 1.14 10.34
C LEU A 168 0.75 1.17 11.83
N VAL A 169 0.37 2.26 12.48
CA VAL A 169 0.23 2.36 13.93
C VAL A 169 -1.11 1.74 14.36
N TYR A 170 -1.17 1.33 15.61
CA TYR A 170 -2.34 0.63 16.16
C TYR A 170 -2.50 0.91 17.66
N PRO A 171 -3.73 0.79 18.19
CA PRO A 171 -3.96 0.76 19.62
C PRO A 171 -3.46 -0.57 20.22
N PHE A 172 -2.84 -0.53 21.40
CA PHE A 172 -2.48 -1.73 22.14
C PHE A 172 -3.71 -2.52 22.60
N LEU A 173 -3.49 -3.82 22.89
CA LEU A 173 -4.50 -4.72 23.43
C LEU A 173 -5.07 -4.15 24.74
N GLY A 174 -6.39 -4.20 24.91
CA GLY A 174 -7.08 -3.69 26.11
C GLY A 174 -7.43 -2.20 26.07
N ASN A 175 -6.97 -1.44 25.05
CA ASN A 175 -7.47 -0.08 24.83
C ASN A 175 -8.91 -0.11 24.29
N ALA A 176 -9.73 0.87 24.66
CA ALA A 176 -11.14 0.97 24.25
C ALA A 176 -11.37 0.99 22.72
N ASN A 177 -10.35 1.37 21.94
CA ASN A 177 -10.38 1.41 20.48
C ASN A 177 -9.67 0.22 19.81
N HIS A 178 -9.34 -0.85 20.54
CA HIS A 178 -8.67 -2.02 19.99
C HIS A 178 -9.52 -2.71 18.92
N THR A 179 -8.90 -2.97 17.77
CA THR A 179 -9.49 -3.70 16.65
C THR A 179 -8.42 -4.59 16.03
N ALA A 180 -8.76 -5.83 15.67
CA ALA A 180 -7.84 -6.74 15.00
C ALA A 180 -7.48 -6.23 13.59
N ASP A 181 -8.43 -5.56 12.92
CA ASP A 181 -8.28 -4.99 11.59
C ASP A 181 -7.93 -3.50 11.64
N TYR A 182 -7.29 -2.96 10.59
CA TYR A 182 -7.00 -1.52 10.57
C TYR A 182 -8.27 -0.68 10.43
N VAL A 183 -8.57 0.06 11.50
CA VAL A 183 -9.49 1.19 11.55
C VAL A 183 -8.68 2.43 11.92
N GLU A 184 -8.85 3.51 11.16
CA GLU A 184 -8.18 4.77 11.48
C GLU A 184 -8.65 5.27 12.86
N SER A 185 -7.70 5.52 13.76
CA SER A 185 -8.00 6.02 15.10
C SER A 185 -8.39 7.49 15.08
N PRO A 186 -9.53 7.90 15.70
CA PRO A 186 -9.85 9.32 15.90
C PRO A 186 -8.83 10.07 16.76
N GLY A 187 -8.16 9.36 17.68
CA GLY A 187 -7.09 9.87 18.55
C GLY A 187 -5.70 9.59 17.99
N LYS A 188 -5.53 9.64 16.67
CA LYS A 188 -4.26 9.40 15.99
C LYS A 188 -3.19 10.33 16.54
N LEU A 189 -2.02 9.77 16.88
CA LEU A 189 -0.87 10.53 17.35
C LEU A 189 0.11 10.68 16.18
N PRO A 190 0.23 11.88 15.56
CA PRO A 190 1.10 12.11 14.42
C PRO A 190 2.54 11.66 14.65
N GLY A 191 3.06 11.94 15.85
CA GLY A 191 4.42 11.56 16.26
C GLY A 191 4.70 10.07 16.08
N LEU A 192 3.74 9.19 16.40
CA LEU A 192 3.93 7.74 16.23
C LEU A 192 4.07 7.35 14.75
N VAL A 193 3.30 7.98 13.86
CA VAL A 193 3.39 7.75 12.41
C VAL A 193 4.72 8.28 11.89
N ILE A 194 5.08 9.53 12.22
CA ILE A 194 6.30 10.19 11.76
C ILE A 194 7.55 9.45 12.24
N ASP A 195 7.59 9.03 13.50
CA ASP A 195 8.73 8.30 14.07
C ASP A 195 8.86 6.90 13.48
N SER A 196 7.73 6.25 13.13
CA SER A 196 7.75 4.99 12.38
C SER A 196 8.38 5.17 11.00
N VAL A 197 8.01 6.23 10.28
CA VAL A 197 8.61 6.56 8.98
C VAL A 197 10.10 6.86 9.13
N ARG A 198 10.48 7.63 10.16
CA ARG A 198 11.89 7.95 10.44
C ARG A 198 12.73 6.71 10.71
N GLU A 199 12.19 5.74 11.44
CA GLU A 199 12.86 4.47 11.69
C GLU A 199 13.09 3.72 10.37
N PHE A 200 12.02 3.41 9.64
CA PHE A 200 12.12 2.50 8.50
C PHE A 200 12.59 3.12 7.19
N ALA A 201 12.81 4.43 7.15
CA ALA A 201 13.50 5.09 6.04
C ALA A 201 15.04 4.92 6.11
N LYS A 202 15.58 4.31 7.17
CA LYS A 202 17.03 4.02 7.28
C LYS A 202 17.50 3.06 6.16
N PRO A 203 18.72 3.25 5.62
CA PRO A 203 19.23 2.45 4.50
C PRO A 203 19.27 0.93 4.75
N GLU A 204 19.48 0.51 6.00
CA GLU A 204 19.56 -0.91 6.38
C GLU A 204 18.30 -1.71 6.07
N TYR A 205 17.13 -1.07 5.92
CA TYR A 205 15.88 -1.74 5.59
C TYR A 205 15.67 -1.92 4.09
N GLY A 206 16.46 -1.26 3.23
CA GLY A 206 16.39 -1.44 1.78
C GLY A 206 15.04 -1.08 1.13
N VAL A 207 14.24 -0.22 1.76
CA VAL A 207 12.90 0.16 1.29
C VAL A 207 12.98 1.02 0.02
N ASP A 208 12.20 0.66 -0.99
CA ASP A 208 12.18 1.32 -2.29
C ASP A 208 10.98 2.24 -2.48
N LEU A 209 9.86 1.95 -1.83
CA LEU A 209 8.62 2.74 -1.85
C LEU A 209 7.92 2.63 -0.49
N LEU A 210 7.52 3.76 0.09
CA LEU A 210 6.74 3.78 1.34
C LEU A 210 5.24 3.91 1.03
N LYS A 211 4.43 3.02 1.59
CA LYS A 211 2.95 3.10 1.60
C LYS A 211 2.52 3.54 2.98
N LEU A 212 2.09 4.78 3.13
CA LEU A 212 1.91 5.40 4.43
C LEU A 212 0.44 5.72 4.71
N GLU A 213 0.06 5.65 5.98
CA GLU A 213 -1.18 6.25 6.47
C GLU A 213 -1.03 7.76 6.69
N SER A 214 -2.17 8.45 6.74
CA SER A 214 -2.20 9.86 7.14
C SER A 214 -1.70 10.03 8.58
N PRO A 215 -0.83 11.00 8.91
CA PRO A 215 -0.44 11.26 10.30
C PRO A 215 -1.60 11.76 11.18
N LEU A 216 -2.63 12.34 10.55
CA LEU A 216 -3.84 12.85 11.20
C LEU A 216 -5.07 12.08 10.70
N ALA A 217 -6.12 11.99 11.52
CA ALA A 217 -7.36 11.33 11.10
C ALA A 217 -8.01 12.08 9.93
N ALA A 218 -8.45 11.36 8.89
CA ALA A 218 -9.02 11.97 7.68
C ALA A 218 -10.27 12.82 7.99
N ASN A 219 -11.03 12.43 9.01
CA ASN A 219 -12.24 13.15 9.43
C ASN A 219 -11.96 14.47 10.14
N SER A 220 -10.81 14.63 10.79
CA SER A 220 -10.43 15.86 11.50
C SER A 220 -9.60 16.82 10.67
N LEU A 221 -9.23 16.44 9.45
CA LEU A 221 -8.35 17.22 8.60
C LEU A 221 -9.08 18.46 8.03
N PRO A 222 -8.61 19.70 8.31
CA PRO A 222 -9.28 20.91 7.86
C PRO A 222 -9.17 21.11 6.34
N ALA A 223 -9.83 22.13 5.81
CA ALA A 223 -9.56 22.58 4.43
C ALA A 223 -8.15 23.16 4.34
N ARG A 224 -7.46 22.91 3.23
CA ARG A 224 -6.12 23.46 3.01
C ARG A 224 -6.19 24.90 2.50
N ASP A 225 -6.81 25.76 3.30
CA ASP A 225 -7.18 27.15 2.98
C ASP A 225 -6.20 28.20 3.52
N GLY A 226 -5.08 27.76 4.11
CA GLY A 226 -4.05 28.65 4.67
C GLY A 226 -4.31 29.15 6.09
N SER A 227 -5.40 28.69 6.73
CA SER A 227 -5.66 28.87 8.16
C SER A 227 -4.53 28.33 9.05
N ALA A 228 -4.55 28.71 10.35
CA ALA A 228 -3.56 28.23 11.31
C ALA A 228 -3.64 26.70 11.49
N GLU A 229 -4.86 26.17 11.51
CA GLU A 229 -5.18 24.75 11.61
C GLU A 229 -4.67 24.01 10.37
N ALA A 230 -4.91 24.55 9.17
CA ALA A 230 -4.39 23.97 7.94
C ALA A 230 -2.87 23.94 7.90
N LYS A 231 -2.20 25.01 8.35
CA LYS A 231 -0.74 25.07 8.44
C LYS A 231 -0.19 24.10 9.48
N ALA A 232 -0.85 23.95 10.62
CA ALA A 232 -0.47 22.98 11.64
C ALA A 232 -0.58 21.54 11.11
N ALA A 233 -1.69 21.22 10.43
CA ALA A 233 -1.85 19.93 9.79
C ALA A 233 -0.76 19.69 8.73
N GLN A 234 -0.47 20.68 7.88
CA GLN A 234 0.54 20.56 6.83
C GLN A 234 1.94 20.23 7.40
N LYS A 235 2.32 20.79 8.55
CA LYS A 235 3.61 20.49 9.19
C LYS A 235 3.81 19.00 9.49
N GLU A 236 2.76 18.28 9.86
CA GLU A 236 2.84 16.84 10.14
C GLU A 236 3.08 16.03 8.86
N PHE A 237 2.47 16.43 7.73
CA PHE A 237 2.72 15.82 6.43
C PHE A 237 4.12 16.20 5.90
N ASP A 238 4.53 17.45 6.07
CA ASP A 238 5.87 17.93 5.65
C ASP A 238 6.96 17.14 6.36
N ALA A 239 6.80 16.81 7.64
CA ALA A 239 7.75 15.95 8.37
C ALA A 239 7.94 14.57 7.70
N ILE A 240 6.87 13.95 7.21
CA ILE A 240 6.94 12.69 6.44
C ILE A 240 7.66 12.93 5.10
N GLY A 241 7.26 13.99 4.39
CA GLY A 241 7.84 14.37 3.11
C GLY A 241 9.35 14.64 3.18
N ASP A 242 9.79 15.27 4.26
CA ASP A 242 11.19 15.59 4.55
C ASP A 242 12.02 14.33 4.76
N ILE A 243 11.55 13.39 5.58
CA ILE A 243 12.20 12.10 5.79
C ILE A 243 12.34 11.34 4.47
N CYS A 244 11.25 11.27 3.70
CA CYS A 244 11.22 10.55 2.42
C CYS A 244 12.20 11.17 1.40
N ARG A 245 12.26 12.51 1.34
CA ARG A 245 13.14 13.26 0.45
C ARG A 245 14.61 13.12 0.85
N GLU A 246 14.94 13.22 2.14
CA GLU A 246 16.30 13.00 2.66
C GLU A 246 16.83 11.62 2.26
N ARG A 247 15.96 10.60 2.27
CA ARG A 247 16.31 9.22 1.93
C ARG A 247 16.10 8.87 0.46
N SER A 248 15.59 9.80 -0.36
CA SER A 248 15.25 9.58 -1.77
C SER A 248 14.30 8.38 -1.99
N ILE A 249 13.34 8.21 -1.07
CA ILE A 249 12.32 7.16 -1.11
C ILE A 249 11.00 7.81 -1.57
N PRO A 250 10.45 7.46 -2.75
CA PRO A 250 9.10 7.87 -3.10
C PRO A 250 8.11 7.30 -2.09
N TRP A 251 6.98 7.98 -1.92
CA TRP A 251 5.93 7.53 -1.01
C TRP A 251 4.54 7.78 -1.58
N VAL A 252 3.59 6.96 -1.14
CA VAL A 252 2.20 6.95 -1.57
C VAL A 252 1.28 6.79 -0.37
N LEU A 253 0.04 7.28 -0.50
CA LEU A 253 -0.96 7.14 0.58
C LEU A 253 -1.82 5.91 0.42
N LEU A 254 -2.04 5.23 1.52
CA LEU A 254 -3.15 4.29 1.69
C LEU A 254 -4.42 5.03 2.10
N SER A 255 -5.58 4.50 1.72
CA SER A 255 -6.84 5.19 1.98
C SER A 255 -7.44 4.96 3.36
N GLY A 256 -7.00 3.92 4.08
CA GLY A 256 -7.46 3.61 5.43
C GLY A 256 -8.95 3.26 5.55
N GLY A 257 -9.70 3.23 4.44
CA GLY A 257 -11.16 3.14 4.45
C GLY A 257 -11.88 4.48 4.63
N ALA A 258 -11.19 5.61 4.52
CA ALA A 258 -11.81 6.93 4.54
C ALA A 258 -12.81 7.10 3.38
N ALA A 259 -13.85 7.89 3.60
CA ALA A 259 -14.78 8.30 2.55
C ALA A 259 -14.02 9.02 1.41
N PRO A 260 -14.46 8.91 0.14
CA PRO A 260 -13.73 9.45 -1.01
C PRO A 260 -13.30 10.91 -0.85
N GLU A 261 -14.20 11.79 -0.41
CA GLU A 261 -13.94 13.23 -0.28
C GLU A 261 -12.93 13.54 0.83
N LYS A 262 -12.92 12.71 1.89
CA LYS A 262 -11.94 12.80 2.98
C LYS A 262 -10.58 12.29 2.52
N PHE A 263 -10.54 11.23 1.72
CA PHE A 263 -9.30 10.74 1.15
C PHE A 263 -8.70 11.73 0.14
N GLU A 264 -9.52 12.36 -0.70
CA GLU A 264 -9.08 13.46 -1.58
C GLU A 264 -8.45 14.61 -0.79
N ARG A 265 -9.01 14.95 0.40
CA ARG A 265 -8.39 15.93 1.31
C ARG A 265 -7.03 15.48 1.83
N VAL A 266 -6.91 14.23 2.30
CA VAL A 266 -5.64 13.67 2.76
C VAL A 266 -4.58 13.71 1.65
N LEU A 267 -4.97 13.38 0.41
CA LEU A 267 -4.09 13.44 -0.74
C LEU A 267 -3.63 14.87 -1.04
N ASP A 268 -4.50 15.87 -0.92
CA ASP A 268 -4.12 17.29 -1.14
C ASP A 268 -2.98 17.74 -0.21
N TYR A 269 -3.03 17.37 1.07
CA TYR A 269 -1.94 17.61 2.03
C TYR A 269 -0.68 16.82 1.70
N SER A 270 -0.87 15.55 1.34
CA SER A 270 0.21 14.62 1.03
C SER A 270 1.00 15.01 -0.20
N TYR A 271 0.32 15.50 -1.24
CA TYR A 271 0.94 15.97 -2.45
C TYR A 271 1.76 17.24 -2.24
N ALA A 272 1.32 18.16 -1.36
CA ALA A 272 2.19 19.27 -0.94
C ALA A 272 3.48 18.79 -0.26
N ALA A 273 3.40 17.71 0.50
CA ALA A 273 4.54 17.09 1.15
C ALA A 273 5.36 16.17 0.21
N GLY A 274 5.05 16.14 -1.09
CA GLY A 274 5.85 15.44 -2.09
C GLY A 274 5.47 13.98 -2.34
N ALA A 275 4.27 13.53 -1.94
CA ALA A 275 3.80 12.19 -2.30
C ALA A 275 3.68 12.04 -3.83
N SER A 276 3.97 10.83 -4.32
CA SER A 276 3.96 10.51 -5.76
C SER A 276 2.70 9.80 -6.23
N GLY A 277 1.72 9.58 -5.35
CA GLY A 277 0.47 8.92 -5.70
C GLY A 277 -0.23 8.26 -4.52
N PHE A 278 -1.00 7.21 -4.81
CA PHE A 278 -1.76 6.44 -3.85
C PHE A 278 -1.69 4.93 -4.13
N LEU A 279 -1.91 4.14 -3.08
CA LEU A 279 -2.20 2.71 -3.14
C LEU A 279 -3.44 2.44 -2.30
N ALA A 280 -4.60 2.66 -2.92
CA ALA A 280 -5.90 2.73 -2.27
C ALA A 280 -6.77 1.52 -2.63
N GLY A 281 -7.56 1.05 -1.67
CA GLY A 281 -8.44 -0.12 -1.88
C GLY A 281 -9.87 0.21 -1.51
N ARG A 282 -10.21 0.04 -0.23
CA ARG A 282 -11.57 0.14 0.30
C ARG A 282 -12.37 1.38 -0.15
N THR A 283 -11.72 2.54 -0.21
CA THR A 283 -12.36 3.79 -0.68
C THR A 283 -12.87 3.71 -2.13
N ILE A 284 -12.31 2.82 -2.94
CA ILE A 284 -12.67 2.63 -4.35
C ILE A 284 -13.74 1.54 -4.50
N TRP A 285 -13.62 0.40 -3.79
CA TRP A 285 -14.40 -0.80 -4.11
C TRP A 285 -15.28 -1.36 -2.99
N LEU A 286 -15.13 -0.91 -1.74
CA LEU A 286 -15.78 -1.56 -0.59
C LEU A 286 -17.30 -1.50 -0.69
N ASP A 287 -17.85 -0.34 -1.05
CA ASP A 287 -19.29 -0.11 -1.17
C ASP A 287 -19.94 -0.99 -2.24
N ALA A 288 -19.23 -1.24 -3.36
CA ALA A 288 -19.75 -2.08 -4.43
C ALA A 288 -19.97 -3.52 -3.95
N VAL A 289 -19.04 -4.07 -3.17
CA VAL A 289 -19.17 -5.41 -2.57
C VAL A 289 -20.23 -5.40 -1.47
N LEU A 290 -20.13 -4.47 -0.52
CA LEU A 290 -21.01 -4.38 0.65
C LEU A 290 -22.49 -4.30 0.31
N LYS A 291 -22.85 -3.57 -0.76
CA LYS A 291 -24.24 -3.28 -1.11
C LYS A 291 -24.83 -4.28 -2.10
N ASN A 292 -24.00 -4.93 -2.92
CA ASN A 292 -24.49 -5.65 -4.10
C ASN A 292 -24.08 -7.13 -4.15
N PHE A 293 -23.07 -7.57 -3.41
CA PHE A 293 -22.68 -8.99 -3.43
C PHE A 293 -23.79 -9.85 -2.80
N PRO A 294 -24.19 -11.01 -3.37
CA PRO A 294 -23.52 -11.78 -4.43
C PRO A 294 -23.99 -11.51 -5.87
N ASP A 295 -24.80 -10.47 -6.12
CA ASP A 295 -25.19 -10.11 -7.49
C ASP A 295 -23.99 -9.53 -8.27
N ARG A 296 -23.37 -10.39 -9.06
CA ARG A 296 -22.17 -10.08 -9.85
C ARG A 296 -22.39 -8.95 -10.85
N ALA A 297 -23.59 -8.86 -11.44
CA ALA A 297 -23.92 -7.82 -12.40
C ALA A 297 -24.06 -6.47 -11.70
N ALA A 298 -24.74 -6.43 -10.55
CA ALA A 298 -24.88 -5.24 -9.73
C ALA A 298 -23.53 -4.77 -9.15
N VAL A 299 -22.69 -5.68 -8.67
CA VAL A 299 -21.31 -5.35 -8.24
C VAL A 299 -20.51 -4.73 -9.39
N SER A 300 -20.53 -5.36 -10.58
CA SER A 300 -19.81 -4.83 -11.75
C SER A 300 -20.34 -3.46 -12.19
N ALA A 301 -21.67 -3.26 -12.17
CA ALA A 301 -22.29 -1.99 -12.51
C ALA A 301 -21.88 -0.87 -11.52
N SER A 302 -21.88 -1.16 -10.22
CA SER A 302 -21.43 -0.20 -9.19
C SER A 302 -19.94 0.10 -9.31
N LEU A 303 -19.09 -0.90 -9.60
CA LEU A 303 -17.65 -0.66 -9.85
C LEU A 303 -17.43 0.26 -11.06
N ARG A 304 -18.11 -0.01 -12.19
CA ARG A 304 -17.95 0.79 -13.42
C ARG A 304 -18.45 2.22 -13.28
N LYS A 305 -19.43 2.45 -12.39
CA LYS A 305 -19.99 3.78 -12.15
C LYS A 305 -19.28 4.48 -10.99
N ASP A 306 -19.44 3.96 -9.78
CA ASP A 306 -19.03 4.62 -8.55
C ASP A 306 -17.53 4.41 -8.31
N GLY A 307 -17.05 3.17 -8.44
CA GLY A 307 -15.64 2.83 -8.21
C GLY A 307 -14.70 3.52 -9.20
N LEU A 308 -14.98 3.44 -10.50
CA LEU A 308 -14.24 4.16 -11.53
C LEU A 308 -14.42 5.68 -11.40
N GLY A 309 -15.60 6.14 -10.98
CA GLY A 309 -15.81 7.56 -10.69
C GLY A 309 -14.91 8.08 -9.57
N VAL A 310 -14.71 7.31 -8.50
CA VAL A 310 -13.74 7.64 -7.44
C VAL A 310 -12.32 7.60 -8.00
N LEU A 311 -11.93 6.51 -8.67
CA LEU A 311 -10.57 6.34 -9.20
C LEU A 311 -10.19 7.47 -10.16
N GLU A 312 -11.10 7.90 -11.03
CA GLU A 312 -10.88 9.00 -11.97
C GLU A 312 -10.64 10.33 -11.25
N ARG A 313 -11.41 10.65 -10.20
CA ARG A 313 -11.16 11.86 -9.39
C ARG A 313 -9.80 11.81 -8.69
N LEU A 314 -9.43 10.66 -8.14
CA LEU A 314 -8.11 10.47 -7.53
C LEU A 314 -6.99 10.64 -8.57
N ASN A 315 -7.18 10.10 -9.78
CA ASN A 315 -6.23 10.24 -10.89
C ASN A 315 -6.06 11.70 -11.29
N GLN A 316 -7.16 12.43 -11.51
CA GLN A 316 -7.15 13.86 -11.84
C GLN A 316 -6.44 14.69 -10.77
N LEU A 317 -6.73 14.43 -9.49
CA LEU A 317 -6.04 15.10 -8.38
C LEU A 317 -4.53 14.77 -8.37
N THR A 318 -4.18 13.51 -8.63
CA THR A 318 -2.79 13.06 -8.70
C THR A 318 -2.04 13.74 -9.84
N THR A 319 -2.63 13.83 -11.03
CA THR A 319 -2.04 14.56 -12.18
C THR A 319 -1.83 16.03 -11.85
N ALA A 320 -2.81 16.66 -11.21
CA ALA A 320 -2.77 18.10 -10.95
C ALA A 320 -1.76 18.48 -9.85
N LYS A 321 -1.52 17.61 -8.87
CA LYS A 321 -0.82 17.99 -7.63
C LYS A 321 0.30 17.04 -7.20
N GLY A 322 0.26 15.78 -7.60
CA GLY A 322 1.23 14.78 -7.18
C GLY A 322 2.64 15.04 -7.71
N THR A 323 3.65 14.57 -6.99
CA THR A 323 5.04 14.66 -7.45
C THR A 323 5.36 13.50 -8.40
N ALA A 324 5.57 13.80 -9.68
CA ALA A 324 5.96 12.81 -10.67
C ALA A 324 7.31 12.17 -10.31
N TRP A 325 7.31 10.85 -10.13
CA TRP A 325 8.52 10.06 -9.90
C TRP A 325 9.18 9.71 -11.24
N LYS A 326 10.52 9.72 -11.28
CA LYS A 326 11.29 9.32 -12.45
C LYS A 326 12.26 8.22 -12.09
N ALA A 327 12.21 7.12 -12.84
CA ALA A 327 13.22 6.08 -12.75
C ALA A 327 14.60 6.66 -13.06
N ARG A 328 15.60 6.29 -12.25
CA ARG A 328 16.99 6.74 -12.43
C ARG A 328 17.87 5.52 -12.66
N PHE A 329 18.44 5.42 -13.85
CA PHE A 329 19.37 4.37 -14.22
C PHE A 329 20.82 4.88 -14.13
N PRO A 330 21.79 4.01 -13.82
CA PRO A 330 23.20 4.40 -13.82
C PRO A 330 23.64 4.85 -15.22
N VAL A 331 24.59 5.79 -15.27
CA VAL A 331 25.29 6.14 -16.50
C VAL A 331 26.35 5.08 -16.77
N PHE A 332 26.31 4.45 -17.93
CA PHE A 332 27.18 3.33 -18.30
C PHE A 332 28.54 3.80 -18.85
N ALA A 333 29.30 4.57 -18.07
CA ALA A 333 30.57 5.15 -18.52
C ALA A 333 31.68 4.12 -18.79
N ASP A 334 31.64 2.96 -18.12
CA ASP A 334 32.65 1.90 -18.22
C ASP A 334 32.33 0.85 -19.30
N ILE A 335 31.18 0.98 -19.98
CA ILE A 335 30.74 0.06 -21.03
C ILE A 335 31.26 0.59 -22.38
N LYS A 336 32.32 -0.01 -22.91
CA LYS A 336 33.03 0.48 -24.11
C LYS A 336 32.89 -0.46 -25.30
N GLN A 337 32.62 -1.74 -25.05
CA GLN A 337 32.47 -2.77 -26.07
C GLN A 337 31.41 -3.81 -25.69
N GLU A 338 31.04 -4.63 -26.67
CA GLU A 338 30.13 -5.76 -26.48
C GLU A 338 30.63 -6.68 -25.35
N GLY A 339 29.70 -7.11 -24.49
CA GLY A 339 29.99 -7.97 -23.35
C GLY A 339 30.43 -7.27 -22.07
N ASP A 340 30.83 -5.99 -22.11
CA ASP A 340 31.26 -5.27 -20.89
C ASP A 340 30.14 -5.19 -19.85
N PHE A 341 28.91 -4.88 -20.29
CA PHE A 341 27.76 -4.79 -19.39
C PHE A 341 27.43 -6.16 -18.79
N ALA A 342 27.37 -7.20 -19.62
CA ALA A 342 27.04 -8.55 -19.18
C ALA A 342 28.08 -9.13 -18.19
N ARG A 343 29.34 -8.70 -18.30
CA ARG A 343 30.41 -9.06 -17.37
C ARG A 343 30.32 -8.28 -16.05
N ALA A 344 29.84 -7.04 -16.08
CA ALA A 344 29.80 -6.15 -14.92
C ALA A 344 28.52 -6.25 -14.09
N TYR A 345 27.41 -6.67 -14.71
CA TYR A 345 26.10 -6.83 -14.08
C TYR A 345 26.00 -8.16 -13.32
#